data_AF-A0A7S0G0E5-F1
#
_entry.id   AF-A0A7S0G0E5-F1
#
_cell.length_a   1.000
_cell.length_b   1.000
_cell.length_c   1.000
_cell.angle_alpha   90.00
_cell.angle_beta   90.00
_cell.angle_gamma   90.00
#
_symmetry.space_group_name_H-M   'P 1'
#
loop_
_entity.id
_entity.type
_entity.pdbx_description
1 polymer ?
#
loop_
_entity_poly.entity_id
_entity_poly.type
_entity_poly.pdbx_seq_one_letter_code
_entity_poly.pdbx_strand_id
1 'polypeptide(L)'
;RDEESFKGYYEEMAAAGGDWLAIPYADSKRRDALDSLFGVQGIPTFVVVDEAGKVINPNARSAVMQDPEGDNFPWAPPLVGDLAQPEGIDESVCIAVFAEALLPAQQQVIVKQLEPLAEKYKTEAEASGDDPKYLFFVAKNTEGPVPRVRELCKLGAAASLAQTTVHTK
;
A
#
# COMPACT_ATOMS: atom_id res chain seq x y z
N ARG A 1 2.35 3.99 -28.30
CA ARG A 1 1.98 2.59 -28.62
C ARG A 1 0.84 2.64 -29.61
N ASP A 2 0.85 1.79 -30.62
CA ASP A 2 -0.16 1.70 -31.68
C ASP A 2 -1.19 0.59 -31.39
N GLU A 3 -2.21 0.49 -32.25
CA GLU A 3 -3.28 -0.51 -32.11
C GLU A 3 -2.79 -1.95 -32.31
N GLU A 4 -1.81 -2.15 -33.20
CA GLU A 4 -1.23 -3.46 -33.49
C GLU A 4 -0.48 -4.02 -32.28
N SER A 5 0.37 -3.21 -31.65
CA SER A 5 1.07 -3.58 -30.41
C SER A 5 0.13 -3.79 -29.24
N PHE A 6 -0.98 -3.04 -29.15
CA PHE A 6 -2.02 -3.29 -28.16
C PHE A 6 -2.67 -4.67 -28.36
N LYS A 7 -3.06 -4.99 -29.60
CA LYS A 7 -3.72 -6.25 -29.93
C LYS A 7 -2.81 -7.45 -29.62
N GLY A 8 -1.55 -7.40 -30.05
CA GLY A 8 -0.60 -8.48 -29.78
C GLY A 8 -0.39 -8.71 -28.28
N TYR A 9 -0.27 -7.64 -27.49
CA TYR A 9 -0.13 -7.76 -26.03
C TYR A 9 -1.41 -8.31 -25.36
N TYR A 10 -2.59 -7.88 -25.82
CA TYR A 10 -3.87 -8.41 -25.30
C TYR A 10 -4.03 -9.91 -25.60
N GLU A 11 -3.67 -10.35 -26.81
CA GLU A 11 -3.70 -11.76 -27.20
C GLU A 11 -2.73 -12.61 -26.36
N GLU A 12 -1.54 -12.08 -26.04
CA GLU A 12 -0.59 -12.73 -25.13
C GLU A 12 -1.18 -12.89 -23.72
N MET A 13 -1.80 -11.83 -23.17
CA MET A 13 -2.43 -11.90 -21.83
C MET A 13 -3.61 -12.87 -21.79
N ALA A 14 -4.43 -12.91 -22.84
CA ALA A 14 -5.52 -13.88 -22.94
C ALA A 14 -5.00 -15.32 -23.05
N ALA A 15 -3.94 -15.54 -23.85
CA ALA A 15 -3.30 -16.84 -24.00
C ALA A 15 -2.62 -17.33 -22.71
N ALA A 16 -2.13 -16.41 -21.88
CA ALA A 16 -1.55 -16.72 -20.56
C ALA A 16 -2.58 -17.19 -19.52
N GLY A 17 -3.86 -17.30 -19.89
CA GLY A 17 -4.86 -18.03 -19.12
C GLY A 17 -5.86 -17.18 -18.33
N GLY A 18 -5.97 -15.89 -18.63
CA GLY A 18 -7.01 -15.06 -18.00
C GLY A 18 -8.07 -14.56 -18.97
N ASP A 19 -9.31 -14.55 -18.50
CA ASP A 19 -10.47 -13.94 -19.16
C ASP A 19 -10.51 -12.42 -18.90
N TRP A 20 -9.39 -11.75 -19.22
CA TRP A 20 -9.21 -10.34 -18.95
C TRP A 20 -9.99 -9.49 -19.94
N LEU A 21 -10.68 -8.47 -19.44
CA LEU A 21 -11.30 -7.43 -20.25
C LEU A 21 -10.30 -6.31 -20.53
N ALA A 22 -10.37 -5.73 -21.72
CA ALA A 22 -9.59 -4.55 -22.09
C ALA A 22 -10.48 -3.45 -22.64
N ILE A 23 -10.12 -2.19 -22.35
CA ILE A 23 -10.77 -1.03 -22.96
C ILE A 23 -10.35 -0.97 -24.43
N PRO A 24 -11.28 -0.85 -25.39
CA PRO A 24 -10.95 -0.79 -26.81
C PRO A 24 -9.91 0.29 -27.10
N TYR A 25 -8.91 -0.03 -27.93
CA TYR A 25 -7.81 0.90 -28.25
C TYR A 25 -8.30 2.26 -28.78
N ALA A 26 -9.41 2.29 -29.52
CA ALA A 26 -10.01 3.53 -30.01
C ALA A 26 -10.58 4.46 -28.90
N ASP A 27 -10.94 3.94 -27.73
CA ASP A 27 -11.50 4.73 -26.62
C ASP A 27 -10.40 5.27 -25.69
N SER A 28 -9.58 6.18 -26.21
CA SER A 28 -8.52 6.81 -25.42
C SER A 28 -9.07 7.63 -24.25
N LYS A 29 -10.20 8.32 -24.45
CA LYS A 29 -10.83 9.15 -23.43
C LYS A 29 -11.17 8.37 -22.18
N ARG A 30 -11.68 7.14 -22.32
CA ARG A 30 -11.99 6.29 -21.17
C ARG A 30 -10.74 5.82 -20.44
N ARG A 31 -9.66 5.49 -21.17
CA ARG A 31 -8.38 5.13 -20.55
C ARG A 31 -7.81 6.31 -19.77
N ASP A 32 -7.74 7.48 -20.39
CA ASP A 32 -7.23 8.71 -19.75
C ASP A 32 -8.06 9.08 -18.51
N ALA A 33 -9.38 8.89 -18.56
CA ALA A 33 -10.26 9.14 -17.43
C ALA A 33 -10.01 8.17 -16.26
N LEU A 34 -9.72 6.90 -16.53
CA LEU A 34 -9.39 5.93 -15.48
C LEU A 34 -7.99 6.17 -14.91
N ASP A 35 -7.01 6.51 -15.75
CA ASP A 35 -5.67 6.88 -15.30
C ASP A 35 -5.75 8.06 -14.32
N SER A 36 -6.57 9.08 -14.65
CA SER A 36 -6.82 10.20 -13.75
C SER A 36 -7.62 9.82 -12.50
N LEU A 37 -8.63 8.96 -12.63
CA LEU A 37 -9.50 8.57 -11.50
C LEU A 37 -8.72 7.81 -10.43
N PHE A 38 -7.81 6.92 -10.85
CA PHE A 38 -7.02 6.09 -9.94
C PHE A 38 -5.61 6.63 -9.68
N GLY A 39 -5.29 7.85 -10.17
CA GLY A 39 -4.00 8.48 -9.94
C GLY A 39 -2.81 7.69 -10.52
N VAL A 40 -2.98 7.06 -11.68
CA VAL A 40 -1.95 6.23 -12.31
C VAL A 40 -0.83 7.12 -12.86
N GLN A 41 0.34 7.08 -12.21
CA GLN A 41 1.52 7.87 -12.60
C GLN A 41 2.55 7.10 -13.43
N GLY A 42 2.44 5.77 -13.49
CA GLY A 42 3.40 4.90 -14.17
C GLY A 42 2.81 3.51 -14.40
N ILE A 43 3.54 2.67 -15.13
CA ILE A 43 3.17 1.26 -15.40
C ILE A 43 4.31 0.32 -14.99
N PRO A 44 4.01 -0.92 -14.56
CA PRO A 44 2.67 -1.48 -14.34
C PRO A 44 2.02 -1.01 -13.03
N THR A 45 0.72 -0.71 -13.07
CA THR A 45 -0.13 -0.41 -11.91
C THR A 45 -1.30 -1.38 -11.87
N PHE A 46 -1.68 -1.84 -10.68
CA PHE A 46 -2.79 -2.77 -10.48
C PHE A 46 -3.61 -2.30 -9.28
N VAL A 47 -4.86 -1.92 -9.55
CA VAL A 47 -5.81 -1.38 -8.58
C VAL A 47 -6.90 -2.42 -8.35
N VAL A 48 -7.21 -2.71 -7.08
CA VAL A 48 -8.31 -3.57 -6.68
C VAL A 48 -9.47 -2.68 -6.23
N VAL A 49 -10.64 -2.90 -6.80
CA VAL A 49 -11.89 -2.20 -6.45
C VAL A 49 -12.96 -3.22 -6.06
N ASP A 50 -13.94 -2.78 -5.26
CA ASP A 50 -15.12 -3.58 -4.94
C ASP A 50 -16.20 -3.49 -6.04
N GLU A 51 -17.31 -4.20 -5.85
CA GLU A 51 -18.46 -4.21 -6.78
C GLU A 51 -19.11 -2.83 -6.97
N ALA A 52 -18.96 -1.92 -6.00
CA ALA A 52 -19.46 -0.55 -6.06
C ALA A 52 -18.44 0.43 -6.71
N GLY A 53 -17.25 -0.06 -7.06
CA GLY A 53 -16.17 0.75 -7.62
C GLY A 53 -15.35 1.50 -6.57
N LYS A 54 -15.50 1.20 -5.27
CA LYS A 54 -14.63 1.76 -4.22
C LYS A 54 -13.27 1.06 -4.27
N VAL A 55 -12.20 1.84 -4.19
CA VAL A 55 -10.83 1.30 -4.15
C VAL A 55 -10.61 0.54 -2.83
N ILE A 56 -10.23 -0.73 -2.95
CA ILE A 56 -9.77 -1.58 -1.85
C ILE A 56 -8.25 -1.45 -1.69
N ASN A 57 -7.51 -1.55 -2.79
CA ASN A 57 -6.06 -1.38 -2.81
C ASN A 57 -5.61 -0.64 -4.09
N PRO A 58 -5.07 0.58 -3.99
CA PRO A 58 -4.58 1.33 -5.14
C PRO A 58 -3.26 0.80 -5.73
N ASN A 59 -2.50 -0.02 -5.00
CA ASN A 59 -1.12 -0.43 -5.32
C ASN A 59 -0.90 -1.95 -5.22
N ALA A 60 -1.88 -2.76 -5.61
CA ALA A 60 -1.86 -4.22 -5.44
C ALA A 60 -0.82 -4.97 -6.29
N ARG A 61 -0.10 -4.29 -7.20
CA ARG A 61 0.89 -4.92 -8.10
C ARG A 61 1.94 -5.73 -7.33
N SER A 62 2.44 -5.21 -6.21
CA SER A 62 3.43 -5.91 -5.40
C SER A 62 2.81 -7.05 -4.60
N ALA A 63 1.56 -6.89 -4.13
CA ALA A 63 0.86 -7.91 -3.37
C ALA A 63 0.62 -9.18 -4.19
N VAL A 64 0.18 -9.05 -5.46
CA VAL A 64 0.01 -10.18 -6.39
C VAL A 64 1.31 -10.98 -6.56
N MET A 65 2.46 -10.31 -6.62
CA MET A 65 3.75 -10.97 -6.78
C MET A 65 4.21 -11.71 -5.51
N GLN A 66 3.78 -11.24 -4.35
CA GLN A 66 4.14 -11.81 -3.04
C GLN A 66 3.19 -12.92 -2.61
N ASP A 67 1.97 -12.95 -3.16
CA ASP A 67 0.93 -13.92 -2.86
C ASP A 67 0.38 -14.55 -4.16
N PRO A 68 1.15 -15.42 -4.83
CA PRO A 68 0.76 -16.00 -6.12
C PRO A 68 -0.49 -16.87 -6.07
N GLU A 69 -0.77 -17.47 -4.91
CA GLU A 69 -1.95 -18.31 -4.68
C GLU A 69 -3.20 -17.47 -4.31
N GLY A 70 -3.00 -16.18 -4.00
CA GLY A 70 -4.08 -15.24 -3.68
C GLY A 70 -4.75 -15.50 -2.32
N ASP A 71 -4.03 -16.11 -1.38
CA ASP A 71 -4.57 -16.46 -0.04
C ASP A 71 -5.04 -15.22 0.75
N ASN A 72 -4.49 -14.05 0.44
CA ASN A 72 -4.79 -12.78 1.09
C ASN A 72 -5.57 -11.81 0.19
N PHE A 73 -6.10 -12.27 -0.95
CA PHE A 73 -7.01 -11.49 -1.78
C PHE A 73 -8.19 -10.98 -0.91
N PRO A 74 -8.62 -9.70 -1.00
CA PRO A 74 -8.33 -8.70 -2.04
C PRO A 74 -7.08 -7.84 -1.81
N TRP A 75 -6.15 -8.29 -0.96
CA TRP A 75 -4.92 -7.58 -0.60
C TRP A 75 -5.17 -6.17 -0.08
N ALA A 76 -6.23 -5.98 0.70
CA ALA A 76 -6.45 -4.70 1.37
C ALA A 76 -5.20 -4.33 2.20
N PRO A 77 -4.71 -3.08 2.12
CA PRO A 77 -3.56 -2.66 2.93
C PRO A 77 -3.82 -2.91 4.42
N PRO A 78 -2.81 -3.40 5.18
CA PRO A 78 -2.97 -3.62 6.59
C PRO A 78 -3.22 -2.29 7.32
N LEU A 79 -4.00 -2.32 8.41
CA LEU A 79 -4.24 -1.14 9.25
C LEU A 79 -2.95 -0.54 9.83
N VAL A 80 -1.97 -1.40 10.07
CA VAL A 80 -0.64 -1.04 10.54
C VAL A 80 0.37 -1.55 9.52
N GLY A 81 0.99 -0.63 8.79
CA GLY A 81 1.97 -0.93 7.76
C GLY A 81 3.33 -1.35 8.30
N ASP A 82 4.17 -1.90 7.42
CA ASP A 82 5.58 -2.14 7.71
C ASP A 82 6.40 -0.91 7.33
N LEU A 83 7.17 -0.36 8.27
CA LEU A 83 8.01 0.81 7.97
C LEU A 83 9.14 0.48 6.98
N ALA A 84 9.50 -0.79 6.78
CA ALA A 84 10.47 -1.20 5.78
C ALA A 84 9.92 -1.05 4.34
N GLN A 85 8.60 -1.08 4.17
CA GLN A 85 7.91 -0.89 2.88
C GLN A 85 6.70 0.04 3.08
N PRO A 86 6.93 1.31 3.44
CA PRO A 86 5.85 2.17 3.87
C PRO A 86 5.11 2.76 2.66
N GLU A 87 3.81 2.49 2.57
CA GLU A 87 2.91 3.13 1.59
C GLU A 87 2.28 4.39 2.21
N GLY A 88 2.39 5.53 1.54
CA GLY A 88 1.76 6.80 1.97
C GLY A 88 2.51 7.59 3.05
N ILE A 89 3.75 7.21 3.40
CA ILE A 89 4.54 7.89 4.44
C ILE A 89 4.86 9.36 4.13
N ASP A 90 4.90 9.69 2.85
CA ASP A 90 5.13 11.01 2.28
C ASP A 90 3.83 11.74 1.94
N GLU A 91 2.66 11.16 2.24
CA GLU A 91 1.34 11.71 1.95
C GLU A 91 0.64 12.19 3.22
N SER A 92 0.70 11.40 4.29
CA SER A 92 -0.02 11.64 5.55
C SER A 92 0.90 11.71 6.77
N VAL A 93 0.39 12.25 7.88
CA VAL A 93 1.11 12.23 9.17
C VAL A 93 1.24 10.80 9.65
N CYS A 94 2.45 10.38 10.00
CA CYS A 94 2.75 8.98 10.30
C CYS A 94 3.20 8.81 11.74
N ILE A 95 2.65 7.78 12.39
CA ILE A 95 3.08 7.30 13.71
C ILE A 95 3.85 6.00 13.49
N ALA A 96 5.16 6.04 13.75
CA ALA A 96 6.04 4.90 13.56
C ALA A 96 6.57 4.40 14.91
N VAL A 97 6.42 3.09 15.14
CA VAL A 97 7.00 2.39 16.29
C VAL A 97 8.18 1.54 15.82
N PHE A 98 9.35 1.80 16.38
CA PHE A 98 10.59 1.09 16.10
C PHE A 98 10.72 -0.09 17.06
N ALA A 99 10.62 -1.30 16.51
CA ALA A 99 10.61 -2.56 17.24
C ALA A 99 11.63 -3.56 16.66
N GLU A 100 12.65 -3.08 15.93
CA GLU A 100 13.60 -3.94 15.21
C GLU A 100 14.44 -4.82 16.15
N ALA A 101 14.62 -4.38 17.39
CA ALA A 101 15.35 -5.11 18.44
C ALA A 101 14.48 -6.06 19.25
N LEU A 102 13.16 -6.09 19.01
CA LEU A 102 12.23 -6.97 19.72
C LEU A 102 12.04 -8.30 19.00
N LEU A 103 11.65 -9.34 19.74
CA LEU A 103 11.33 -10.63 19.15
C LEU A 103 10.03 -10.55 18.32
N PRO A 104 9.85 -11.38 17.27
CA PRO A 104 8.67 -11.33 16.41
C PRO A 104 7.33 -11.39 17.16
N ALA A 105 7.25 -12.21 18.22
CA ALA A 105 6.05 -12.29 19.05
C ALA A 105 5.72 -10.97 19.76
N GLN A 106 6.73 -10.22 20.19
CA GLN A 106 6.56 -8.90 20.83
C GLN A 106 6.21 -7.83 19.79
N GLN A 107 6.81 -7.88 18.60
CA GLN A 107 6.44 -7.01 17.48
C GLN A 107 4.97 -7.18 17.11
N GLN A 108 4.47 -8.42 17.06
CA GLN A 108 3.06 -8.70 16.78
C GLN A 108 2.12 -8.14 17.86
N VAL A 109 2.53 -8.15 19.13
CA VAL A 109 1.77 -7.52 20.22
C VAL A 109 1.65 -6.01 19.99
N ILE A 110 2.73 -5.34 19.59
CA ILE A 110 2.72 -3.90 19.27
C ILE A 110 1.76 -3.61 18.11
N VAL A 111 1.85 -4.38 17.02
CA VAL A 111 0.94 -4.24 15.87
C VAL A 111 -0.52 -4.32 16.33
N LYS A 112 -0.88 -5.35 17.10
CA LYS A 112 -2.23 -5.53 17.64
C LYS A 112 -2.69 -4.42 18.59
N GLN A 113 -1.76 -3.75 19.27
CA GLN A 113 -2.08 -2.60 20.12
C GLN A 113 -2.34 -1.32 19.31
N LEU A 114 -1.74 -1.20 18.13
CA LEU A 114 -1.95 -0.07 17.22
C LEU A 114 -3.22 -0.22 16.38
N GLU A 115 -3.63 -1.46 16.05
CA GLU A 115 -4.81 -1.76 15.23
C GLU A 115 -6.09 -1.01 15.65
N PRO A 116 -6.52 -0.97 16.94
CA PRO A 116 -7.73 -0.23 17.32
C PRO A 116 -7.65 1.27 17.06
N LEU A 117 -6.45 1.84 17.13
CA LEU A 117 -6.24 3.26 16.87
C LEU A 117 -6.22 3.54 15.36
N ALA A 118 -5.57 2.67 14.58
CA ALA A 118 -5.58 2.74 13.12
C ALA A 118 -7.01 2.59 12.56
N GLU A 119 -7.78 1.62 13.07
CA GLU A 119 -9.17 1.40 12.67
C GLU A 119 -10.05 2.62 12.97
N LYS A 120 -9.85 3.26 14.13
CA LYS A 120 -10.57 4.49 14.48
C LYS A 120 -10.35 5.58 13.42
N TYR A 121 -9.10 5.88 13.09
CA TYR A 121 -8.81 6.96 12.14
C TYR A 121 -9.16 6.60 10.70
N LYS A 122 -9.12 5.31 10.34
CA LYS A 122 -9.66 4.83 9.06
C LYS A 122 -11.17 5.03 8.98
N THR A 123 -11.90 4.67 10.03
CA THR A 123 -13.37 4.85 10.08
C THR A 123 -13.78 6.32 9.99
N GLU A 124 -13.06 7.21 10.69
CA GLU A 124 -13.28 8.66 10.61
C GLU A 124 -13.05 9.21 9.18
N ALA A 125 -12.03 8.70 8.50
CA ALA A 125 -11.71 9.03 7.11
C ALA A 125 -12.81 8.57 6.15
N GLU A 126 -13.24 7.32 6.26
CA GLU A 126 -14.32 6.77 5.43
C GLU A 126 -15.65 7.52 5.61
N ALA A 127 -15.94 7.99 6.83
CA ALA A 127 -17.15 8.76 7.11
C ALA A 127 -17.10 10.20 6.55
N SER A 128 -15.90 10.77 6.40
CA SER A 128 -15.70 12.13 5.87
C SER A 128 -15.43 12.14 4.36
N GLY A 129 -14.98 11.02 3.79
CA GLY A 129 -14.50 10.94 2.41
C GLY A 129 -13.08 11.49 2.23
N ASP A 130 -12.38 11.78 3.33
CA ASP A 130 -11.00 12.24 3.35
C ASP A 130 -10.03 11.07 3.58
N ASP A 131 -8.72 11.33 3.46
CA ASP A 131 -7.68 10.37 3.84
C ASP A 131 -7.56 10.24 5.38
N PRO A 132 -7.10 9.08 5.89
CA PRO A 132 -6.84 8.90 7.31
C PRO A 132 -5.88 9.95 7.87
N LYS A 133 -6.33 10.65 8.92
CA LYS A 133 -5.53 11.68 9.59
C LYS A 133 -4.14 11.19 10.02
N TYR A 134 -4.05 9.92 10.41
CA TYR A 134 -2.81 9.28 10.79
C TYR A 134 -2.67 7.90 10.12
N LEU A 135 -1.47 7.63 9.60
CA LEU A 135 -1.05 6.28 9.22
C LEU A 135 -0.15 5.69 10.31
N PHE A 136 -0.21 4.38 10.48
CA PHE A 136 0.49 3.66 11.54
C PHE A 136 1.47 2.67 10.93
N PHE A 137 2.71 2.69 11.41
CA PHE A 137 3.75 1.79 10.94
C PHE A 137 4.53 1.17 12.11
N VAL A 138 5.02 -0.04 11.88
CA VAL A 138 5.98 -0.71 12.76
C VAL A 138 7.24 -1.06 11.97
N ALA A 139 8.40 -0.62 12.43
CA ALA A 139 9.68 -1.10 11.93
C ALA A 139 10.04 -2.40 12.64
N LYS A 140 10.02 -3.51 11.88
CA LYS A 140 10.32 -4.87 12.41
C LYS A 140 11.76 -5.29 12.17
N ASN A 141 12.45 -4.63 11.23
CA ASN A 141 13.83 -4.85 10.87
C ASN A 141 14.45 -3.51 10.42
N THR A 142 15.74 -3.50 10.09
CA THR A 142 16.45 -2.30 9.65
C THR A 142 16.51 -2.16 8.12
N GLU A 143 15.53 -2.69 7.40
CA GLU A 143 15.48 -2.64 5.94
C GLU A 143 14.79 -1.36 5.43
N GLY A 144 14.90 -1.11 4.13
CA GLY A 144 14.20 -0.01 3.46
C GLY A 144 14.55 1.36 4.07
N PRO A 145 13.55 2.24 4.28
CA PRO A 145 13.80 3.59 4.80
C PRO A 145 14.01 3.64 6.32
N VAL A 146 13.86 2.53 7.06
CA VAL A 146 13.91 2.51 8.52
C VAL A 146 15.15 3.22 9.09
N PRO A 147 16.40 2.93 8.64
CA PRO A 147 17.58 3.62 9.18
C PRO A 147 17.55 5.14 8.96
N ARG A 148 17.04 5.57 7.80
CA ARG A 148 16.93 6.99 7.47
C ARG A 148 15.87 7.69 8.32
N VAL A 149 14.73 7.06 8.55
CA VAL A 149 13.68 7.63 9.42
C VAL A 149 14.20 7.76 10.86
N ARG A 150 14.95 6.78 11.37
CA ARG A 150 15.59 6.88 12.70
C ARG A 150 16.53 8.08 12.80
N GLU A 151 17.35 8.30 11.78
CA GLU A 151 18.29 9.42 11.72
C GLU A 151 17.55 10.76 11.74
N LEU A 152 16.52 10.91 10.89
CA LEU A 152 15.69 12.11 10.82
C LEU A 152 14.98 12.40 12.16
N CYS A 153 14.53 11.34 12.85
CA CYS A 153 13.90 11.45 14.16
C CYS A 153 14.90 11.46 15.34
N LYS A 154 16.21 11.43 15.08
CA LYS A 154 17.29 11.44 16.08
C LYS A 154 17.18 10.31 17.12
N LEU A 155 16.73 9.13 16.71
CA LEU A 155 16.43 7.99 17.61
C LEU A 155 17.63 7.11 17.97
N GLY A 156 18.84 7.41 17.48
CA GLY A 156 20.03 6.59 17.71
C GLY A 156 19.89 5.17 17.13
N ALA A 157 20.78 4.26 17.53
CA ALA A 157 20.71 2.84 17.15
C ALA A 157 19.53 2.12 17.83
N ALA A 158 19.09 1.00 17.25
CA ALA A 158 18.01 0.20 17.81
C ALA A 158 18.33 -0.21 19.26
N ALA A 159 17.42 0.11 20.18
CA ALA A 159 17.52 -0.19 21.60
C ALA A 159 16.62 -1.37 21.96
N SER A 160 16.90 -2.05 23.07
CA SER A 160 16.10 -3.22 23.53
C SER A 160 14.65 -2.90 23.93
N LEU A 161 14.28 -1.61 24.00
CA LEU A 161 12.91 -1.15 24.20
C LEU A 161 12.40 -0.49 22.91
N ALA A 162 11.11 -0.69 22.60
CA ALA A 162 10.49 -0.02 21.46
C ALA A 162 10.54 1.50 21.63
N GLN A 163 10.81 2.20 20.53
CA GLN A 163 10.83 3.66 20.47
C GLN A 163 9.72 4.16 19.56
N THR A 164 9.04 5.24 19.92
CA THR A 164 7.93 5.80 19.13
C THR A 164 8.25 7.22 18.73
N THR A 165 7.96 7.56 17.47
CA THR A 165 8.06 8.94 16.96
C THR A 165 6.84 9.30 16.13
N VAL A 166 6.59 10.59 15.99
CA VAL A 166 5.55 11.15 15.11
C VAL A 166 6.26 11.97 14.04
N HIS A 167 6.00 11.66 12.77
CA HIS A 167 6.49 12.43 11.65
C HIS A 167 5.38 13.32 11.09
N THR A 168 5.60 14.64 11.12
CA THR A 168 4.70 15.65 10.55
C THR A 168 5.31 16.22 9.27
N LYS A 169 4.49 16.39 8.23
CA LYS A 169 4.85 17.16 7.03
C LYS A 169 5.16 18.61 7.33
#